data_AF-A0A9E2W4D8-F1
#
_entry.id   AF-A0A9E2W4D8-F1
#
_cell.length_a   1.000
_cell.length_b   1.000
_cell.length_c   1.000
_cell.angle_alpha   90.00
_cell.angle_beta   90.00
_cell.angle_gamma   90.00
#
_symmetry.space_group_name_H-M   'P 1'
#
loop_
_entity.id
_entity.type
_entity.pdbx_description
1 polymer ?
#
loop_
_entity_poly.entity_id
_entity_poly.type
_entity_poly.pdbx_seq_one_letter_code
_entity_poly.pdbx_strand_id
1 'polypeptide(L)'
;MDWADAVIAAVLLVALFRGWSTGALRQLGRVIGRLVGLALALFYAPSLTRGLHPVALRDGAVIALVVVSAPLGGYALYRVAGVAAEGLSGTVFGVLDRVLGVVIGVLGTLVAVWLVVAVASVLSWGVVAQQVNRSWFARTLDRVAPSPPAALGAVESLFSSAHLPSVVDGLILPRLNSVPSLHSLSGSAIGTVSVSASGGCARSTSGAGLVVGPHLVVTSAHLVAGEPRVRVNDAPATVVGFDSRNDVAVIRVTSTLANSWSLAPSVLLPSPATVVGPPRFAGASRWGAVVSRRVTVSSRGLYAGAATPRDLLLVTTSRSVGLAESGSAVVVASHVVGMVLEPSPAQTGVVFAAPADVLARDLATSGAVAVVSRCVN
;
A
#
# COMPACT_ATOMS: atom_id res chain seq x y z
N MET A 1 8.29 -4.93 -24.21
CA MET A 1 9.34 -5.13 -23.19
C MET A 1 9.39 -3.85 -22.39
N ASP A 2 9.00 -3.92 -21.12
CA ASP A 2 9.07 -2.76 -20.23
C ASP A 2 10.54 -2.42 -19.98
N TRP A 3 10.89 -1.14 -19.82
CA TRP A 3 12.28 -0.70 -19.61
C TRP A 3 12.92 -1.36 -18.38
N ALA A 4 12.12 -1.71 -17.37
CA ALA A 4 12.54 -2.47 -16.20
C ALA A 4 13.03 -3.89 -16.56
N ASP A 5 12.36 -4.57 -17.49
CA ASP A 5 12.79 -5.88 -17.97
C ASP A 5 14.12 -5.77 -18.73
N ALA A 6 14.33 -4.67 -19.47
CA ALA A 6 15.59 -4.40 -20.15
C ALA A 6 16.75 -4.15 -19.16
N VAL A 7 16.49 -3.42 -18.06
CA VAL A 7 17.48 -3.18 -16.99
C VAL A 7 17.80 -4.49 -16.25
N ILE A 8 16.79 -5.29 -15.90
CA ILE A 8 17.00 -6.59 -15.24
C ILE A 8 17.76 -7.55 -16.16
N ALA A 9 17.39 -7.62 -17.44
CA ALA A 9 18.08 -8.43 -18.43
C ALA A 9 19.54 -7.98 -18.63
N ALA A 10 19.79 -6.66 -18.68
CA ALA A 10 21.15 -6.12 -18.77
C ALA A 10 21.98 -6.47 -17.53
N VAL A 11 21.42 -6.37 -16.32
CA VAL A 11 22.09 -6.75 -15.07
C VAL A 11 22.38 -8.26 -15.04
N LEU A 12 21.43 -9.09 -15.49
CA LEU A 12 21.60 -10.54 -15.59
C LEU A 12 22.69 -10.92 -16.61
N LEU A 13 22.72 -10.27 -17.78
CA LEU A 13 23.76 -10.46 -18.78
C LEU A 13 25.14 -10.07 -18.24
N VAL A 14 25.26 -8.91 -17.59
CA VAL A 14 26.50 -8.48 -16.94
C VAL A 14 26.93 -9.45 -15.83
N ALA A 15 25.98 -10.01 -15.09
CA ALA A 15 26.26 -11.03 -14.07
C ALA A 15 26.71 -12.36 -14.69
N LEU A 16 26.12 -12.77 -15.82
CA LEU A 16 26.48 -13.97 -16.57
C LEU A 16 27.91 -13.89 -17.10
N PHE A 17 28.25 -12.78 -17.77
CA PHE A 17 29.58 -12.56 -18.33
C PHE A 17 30.67 -12.40 -17.25
N ARG A 18 30.34 -11.73 -16.13
CA ARG A 18 31.31 -11.55 -15.03
C ARG A 18 31.46 -12.80 -14.14
N GLY A 19 30.47 -13.67 -14.11
CA GLY A 19 30.52 -14.89 -13.29
C GLY A 19 31.48 -15.95 -13.84
N TRP A 20 31.68 -15.98 -15.16
CA TRP A 20 32.61 -16.91 -15.80
C TRP A 20 34.07 -16.69 -15.40
N SER A 21 34.45 -15.47 -15.00
CA SER A 21 35.85 -15.08 -14.77
C SER A 21 36.28 -15.01 -13.30
N THR A 22 35.36 -15.18 -12.33
CA THR A 22 35.63 -14.79 -10.93
C THR A 22 35.76 -15.91 -9.88
N GLY A 23 35.46 -17.17 -10.20
CA GLY A 23 35.64 -18.32 -9.27
C GLY A 23 34.65 -18.33 -8.09
N ALA A 24 34.32 -19.51 -7.56
CA ALA A 24 33.16 -19.69 -6.66
C ALA A 24 33.28 -18.90 -5.34
N LEU A 25 34.47 -18.88 -4.75
CA LEU A 25 34.70 -18.26 -3.44
C LEU A 25 34.52 -16.72 -3.49
N ARG A 26 35.04 -16.08 -4.54
CA ARG A 26 34.89 -14.63 -4.75
C ARG A 26 33.42 -14.28 -5.03
N GLN A 27 32.71 -15.17 -5.69
CA GLN A 27 31.30 -15.01 -6.00
C GLN A 27 30.41 -15.16 -4.77
N LEU A 28 30.69 -16.14 -3.90
CA LEU A 28 30.06 -16.28 -2.59
C LEU A 28 30.25 -15.01 -1.76
N GLY A 29 31.49 -14.52 -1.65
CA GLY A 29 31.79 -13.26 -0.95
C GLY A 29 30.97 -12.10 -1.51
N ARG A 30 30.82 -12.01 -2.83
CA ARG A 30 30.03 -10.96 -3.49
C ARG A 30 28.54 -11.04 -3.16
N VAL A 31 27.98 -12.24 -3.11
CA VAL A 31 26.56 -12.45 -2.78
C VAL A 31 26.31 -12.12 -1.31
N ILE A 32 27.14 -12.67 -0.41
CA ILE A 32 27.06 -12.38 1.02
C ILE A 32 27.21 -10.88 1.26
N GLY A 33 28.16 -10.23 0.60
CA GLY A 33 28.38 -8.80 0.72
C GLY A 33 27.19 -7.96 0.27
N ARG A 34 26.48 -8.37 -0.79
CA ARG A 34 25.24 -7.69 -1.22
C ARG A 34 24.13 -7.82 -0.18
N LEU A 35 23.97 -9.03 0.38
CA LEU A 35 22.97 -9.29 1.42
C LEU A 35 23.27 -8.48 2.69
N VAL A 36 24.53 -8.45 3.11
CA VAL A 36 24.99 -7.64 4.27
C VAL A 36 24.80 -6.15 3.99
N GLY A 37 25.19 -5.66 2.80
CA GLY A 37 25.00 -4.26 2.41
C GLY A 37 23.52 -3.86 2.44
N LEU A 38 22.65 -4.71 1.89
CA LEU A 38 21.20 -4.49 1.93
C LEU A 38 20.67 -4.48 3.36
N ALA A 39 21.05 -5.46 4.19
CA ALA A 39 20.63 -5.51 5.59
C ALA A 39 21.06 -4.27 6.38
N LEU A 40 22.30 -3.81 6.18
CA LEU A 40 22.80 -2.57 6.80
C LEU A 40 22.03 -1.34 6.30
N ALA A 41 21.75 -1.24 5.00
CA ALA A 41 20.93 -0.14 4.49
C ALA A 41 19.53 -0.13 5.09
N LEU A 42 18.87 -1.28 5.19
CA LEU A 42 17.54 -1.36 5.80
C LEU A 42 17.58 -1.02 7.29
N PHE A 43 18.64 -1.43 8.01
CA PHE A 43 18.82 -1.14 9.43
C PHE A 43 19.10 0.34 9.71
N TYR A 44 19.94 0.99 8.88
CA TYR A 44 20.33 2.39 9.07
C TYR A 44 19.44 3.40 8.34
N ALA A 45 18.63 2.97 7.36
CA ALA A 45 17.70 3.81 6.62
C ALA A 45 16.80 4.67 7.52
N PRO A 46 16.17 4.15 8.58
CA PRO A 46 15.33 4.96 9.46
C PRO A 46 16.15 6.06 10.12
N SER A 47 17.35 5.75 10.61
CA SER A 47 18.23 6.69 11.33
C SER A 47 18.80 7.80 10.45
N LEU A 48 19.22 7.45 9.23
CA LEU A 48 19.83 8.40 8.30
C LEU A 48 18.81 9.33 7.64
N THR A 49 17.55 8.90 7.54
CA THR A 49 16.52 9.65 6.81
C THR A 49 15.54 10.42 7.71
N ARG A 50 15.66 10.36 9.05
CA ARG A 50 14.72 11.04 9.97
C ARG A 50 14.63 12.55 9.77
N GLY A 51 15.71 13.20 9.31
CA GLY A 51 15.79 14.65 9.15
C GLY A 51 15.40 15.17 7.76
N LEU A 52 15.01 14.29 6.83
CA LEU A 52 14.68 14.68 5.46
C LEU A 52 13.20 15.05 5.36
N HIS A 53 12.91 16.34 5.13
CA HIS A 53 11.56 16.90 5.24
C HIS A 53 10.74 17.03 3.94
N PRO A 54 11.18 16.44 2.82
CA PRO A 54 10.20 15.91 1.85
C PRO A 54 10.17 14.38 1.79
N VAL A 55 8.97 13.78 1.78
CA VAL A 55 8.78 12.32 1.67
C VAL A 55 9.44 11.76 0.40
N ALA A 56 9.35 12.49 -0.73
CA ALA A 56 10.02 12.08 -1.97
C ALA A 56 11.56 12.02 -1.84
N LEU A 57 12.15 12.93 -1.05
CA LEU A 57 13.60 12.93 -0.76
C LEU A 57 13.97 11.83 0.22
N ARG A 58 13.14 11.56 1.23
CA ARG A 58 13.29 10.43 2.15
C ARG A 58 13.21 9.09 1.41
N ASP A 59 12.18 8.88 0.60
CA ASP A 59 11.98 7.66 -0.18
C ASP A 59 13.12 7.49 -1.20
N GLY A 60 13.47 8.56 -1.92
CA GLY A 60 14.63 8.58 -2.81
C GLY A 60 15.94 8.27 -2.10
N ALA A 61 16.13 8.76 -0.86
CA ALA A 61 17.31 8.47 -0.06
C ALA A 61 17.35 7.01 0.43
N VAL A 62 16.21 6.41 0.79
CA VAL A 62 16.14 4.98 1.13
C VAL A 62 16.47 4.13 -0.09
N ILE A 63 15.92 4.47 -1.26
CA ILE A 63 16.24 3.79 -2.53
C ILE A 63 17.73 3.92 -2.83
N ALA A 64 18.28 5.14 -2.76
CA ALA A 64 19.70 5.37 -2.99
C ALA A 64 20.56 4.57 -2.01
N LEU A 65 20.19 4.51 -0.73
CA LEU A 65 20.92 3.76 0.28
C LEU A 65 20.91 2.26 -0.05
N VAL A 66 19.76 1.68 -0.44
CA VAL A 66 19.65 0.25 -0.83
C VAL A 66 20.43 -0.04 -2.13
N VAL A 67 20.26 0.81 -3.15
CA VAL A 67 20.89 0.65 -4.46
C VAL A 67 22.41 0.82 -4.40
N VAL A 68 22.93 1.64 -3.47
CA VAL A 68 24.37 1.90 -3.32
C VAL A 68 25.03 0.92 -2.34
N SER A 69 24.37 0.60 -1.21
CA SER A 69 24.94 -0.28 -0.18
C SER A 69 25.12 -1.72 -0.64
N ALA A 70 24.17 -2.29 -1.39
CA ALA A 70 24.25 -3.66 -1.87
C ALA A 70 25.45 -3.88 -2.80
N PRO A 71 25.69 -3.08 -3.86
CA PRO A 71 26.89 -3.24 -4.69
C PRO A 71 28.18 -2.91 -3.93
N LEU A 72 28.18 -1.94 -3.00
CA LEU A 72 29.35 -1.64 -2.16
C LEU A 72 29.73 -2.81 -1.26
N GLY A 73 28.78 -3.37 -0.52
CA GLY A 73 28.99 -4.54 0.33
C GLY A 73 29.45 -5.75 -0.49
N GLY A 74 28.83 -5.97 -1.64
CA GLY A 74 29.23 -7.01 -2.59
C GLY A 74 30.67 -6.84 -3.08
N TYR A 75 31.09 -5.61 -3.39
CA TYR A 75 32.46 -5.32 -3.79
C TYR A 75 33.46 -5.52 -2.65
N ALA A 76 33.13 -5.08 -1.43
CA ALA A 76 33.99 -5.21 -0.26
C ALA A 76 34.29 -6.69 0.06
N LEU A 77 33.25 -7.53 0.18
CA LEU A 77 33.45 -8.95 0.48
C LEU A 77 34.01 -9.73 -0.72
N TYR A 78 33.77 -9.30 -1.96
CA TYR A 78 34.45 -9.84 -3.14
C TYR A 78 35.98 -9.67 -3.03
N ARG A 79 36.46 -8.51 -2.57
CA ARG A 79 37.89 -8.24 -2.40
C ARG A 79 38.50 -9.09 -1.29
N VAL A 80 37.81 -9.20 -0.15
CA VAL A 80 38.24 -10.03 0.98
C VAL A 80 38.30 -11.51 0.58
N ALA A 81 37.24 -12.01 -0.08
CA ALA A 81 37.21 -13.37 -0.60
C ALA A 81 38.27 -13.61 -1.69
N GLY A 82 38.69 -12.56 -2.40
CA GLY A 82 39.78 -12.62 -3.38
C GLY A 82 41.14 -12.95 -2.77
N VAL A 83 41.44 -12.36 -1.62
CA VAL A 83 42.66 -12.65 -0.84
C VAL A 83 42.66 -14.09 -0.33
N ALA A 84 41.51 -14.57 0.18
CA ALA A 84 41.36 -15.97 0.61
C ALA A 84 41.48 -16.95 -0.56
N ALA A 85 40.94 -16.60 -1.73
CA ALA A 85 41.00 -17.43 -2.93
C ALA A 85 42.41 -17.52 -3.53
N GLU A 86 43.23 -16.48 -3.40
CA GLU A 86 44.63 -16.49 -3.85
C GLU A 86 45.46 -17.52 -3.07
N GLY A 87 45.19 -17.70 -1.78
CA GLY A 87 45.84 -18.73 -0.95
C GLY A 87 45.45 -20.18 -1.25
N LEU A 88 44.36 -20.41 -2.02
CA LEU A 88 43.81 -21.74 -2.34
C LEU A 88 44.13 -22.21 -3.77
N SER A 89 44.88 -21.41 -4.53
CA SER A 89 45.14 -21.56 -5.98
C SER A 89 45.98 -22.78 -6.40
N GLY A 90 46.31 -23.68 -5.46
CA GLY A 90 47.12 -24.88 -5.71
C GLY A 90 46.36 -26.17 -6.04
N THR A 91 45.03 -26.16 -6.26
CA THR A 91 44.25 -27.40 -6.44
C THR A 91 43.61 -27.58 -7.83
N VAL A 92 43.58 -28.84 -8.28
CA VAL A 92 43.28 -29.35 -9.64
C VAL A 92 41.81 -29.17 -10.11
N PHE A 93 40.95 -28.48 -9.34
CA PHE A 93 39.50 -28.38 -9.61
C PHE A 93 39.04 -27.04 -10.24
N GLY A 94 39.90 -26.38 -11.01
CA GLY A 94 39.62 -25.03 -11.56
C GLY A 94 38.41 -24.93 -12.49
N VAL A 95 37.97 -26.02 -13.13
CA VAL A 95 36.75 -26.02 -13.97
C VAL A 95 35.48 -26.13 -13.11
N LEU A 96 35.50 -26.98 -12.07
CA LEU A 96 34.38 -27.14 -11.15
C LEU A 96 34.13 -25.86 -10.33
N ASP A 97 35.19 -25.18 -9.91
CA ASP A 97 35.11 -23.88 -9.23
C ASP A 97 34.47 -22.80 -10.11
N ARG A 98 34.76 -22.78 -11.42
CA ARG A 98 34.13 -21.85 -12.37
C ARG A 98 32.65 -22.13 -12.59
N VAL A 99 32.27 -23.39 -12.72
CA VAL A 99 30.86 -23.79 -12.87
C VAL A 99 30.06 -23.45 -11.61
N LEU A 100 30.59 -23.76 -10.43
CA LEU A 100 29.96 -23.41 -9.15
C LEU A 100 29.86 -21.89 -8.97
N GLY A 101 30.88 -21.13 -9.37
CA GLY A 101 30.84 -19.67 -9.36
C GLY A 101 29.70 -19.13 -10.20
N VAL A 102 29.56 -19.57 -11.46
CA VAL A 102 28.46 -19.16 -12.33
C VAL A 102 27.09 -19.44 -11.68
N VAL A 103 26.88 -20.64 -11.15
CA VAL A 103 25.61 -21.02 -10.49
C VAL A 103 25.32 -20.13 -9.28
N ILE A 104 26.29 -19.96 -8.38
CA ILE A 104 26.15 -19.15 -7.16
C ILE A 104 25.92 -17.67 -7.51
N GLY A 105 26.59 -17.15 -8.53
CA GLY A 105 26.42 -15.77 -8.96
C GLY A 105 25.10 -15.49 -9.62
N VAL A 106 24.59 -16.42 -10.43
CA VAL A 106 23.26 -16.33 -11.04
C VAL A 106 22.20 -16.38 -9.95
N LEU A 107 22.25 -17.38 -9.06
CA LEU A 107 21.31 -17.51 -7.93
C LEU A 107 21.36 -16.29 -7.01
N GLY A 108 22.56 -15.85 -6.61
CA GLY A 108 22.70 -14.70 -5.74
C GLY A 108 22.29 -13.36 -6.39
N THR A 109 22.42 -13.26 -7.71
CA THR A 109 21.91 -12.09 -8.45
C THR A 109 20.39 -12.14 -8.55
N LEU A 110 19.80 -13.32 -8.79
CA LEU A 110 18.34 -13.52 -8.73
C LEU A 110 17.78 -13.15 -7.36
N VAL A 111 18.41 -13.58 -6.27
CA VAL A 111 18.03 -13.21 -4.90
C VAL A 111 18.16 -11.71 -4.66
N ALA A 112 19.23 -11.07 -5.15
CA ALA A 112 19.40 -9.63 -5.02
C ALA A 112 18.33 -8.84 -5.81
N VAL A 113 18.03 -9.26 -7.05
CA VAL A 113 16.96 -8.68 -7.86
C VAL A 113 15.62 -8.87 -7.18
N TRP A 114 15.34 -10.07 -6.64
CA TRP A 114 14.13 -10.35 -5.88
C TRP A 114 13.96 -9.38 -4.69
N LEU A 115 15.01 -9.20 -3.89
CA LEU A 115 14.96 -8.30 -2.73
C LEU A 115 14.78 -6.83 -3.13
N VAL A 116 15.45 -6.38 -4.20
CA VAL A 116 15.27 -5.01 -4.71
C VAL A 116 13.85 -4.80 -5.24
N VAL A 117 13.29 -5.79 -5.95
CA VAL A 117 11.90 -5.76 -6.43
C VAL A 117 10.92 -5.72 -5.27
N ALA A 118 11.11 -6.56 -4.25
CA ALA A 118 10.26 -6.60 -3.05
C ALA A 118 10.28 -5.28 -2.27
N VAL A 119 11.44 -4.63 -2.15
CA VAL A 119 11.53 -3.30 -1.55
C VAL A 119 10.85 -2.25 -2.45
N ALA A 120 11.03 -2.35 -3.77
CA ALA A 120 10.45 -1.40 -4.71
C ALA A 120 8.91 -1.49 -4.81
N SER A 121 8.33 -2.68 -4.60
CA SER A 121 6.87 -2.88 -4.62
C SER A 121 6.14 -2.24 -3.44
N VAL A 122 6.84 -1.97 -2.34
CA VAL A 122 6.29 -1.32 -1.13
C VAL A 122 6.34 0.22 -1.24
N LEU A 123 7.04 0.77 -2.23
CA LEU A 123 7.18 2.22 -2.40
C LEU A 123 5.88 2.87 -2.91
N SER A 124 5.52 4.01 -2.30
CA SER A 124 4.30 4.78 -2.61
C SER A 124 4.29 5.47 -3.99
N TRP A 125 5.30 5.24 -4.83
CA TRP A 125 5.38 5.80 -6.18
C TRP A 125 4.48 5.02 -7.14
N GLY A 126 3.27 5.53 -7.36
CA GLY A 126 2.26 4.92 -8.24
C GLY A 126 2.75 4.55 -9.64
N VAL A 127 3.80 5.19 -10.18
CA VAL A 127 4.36 4.86 -11.51
C VAL A 127 5.33 3.67 -11.46
N VAL A 128 6.19 3.60 -10.45
CA VAL A 128 7.18 2.52 -10.29
C VAL A 128 6.51 1.26 -9.77
N ALA A 129 5.63 1.39 -8.77
CA ALA A 129 4.86 0.26 -8.24
C ALA A 129 3.93 -0.35 -9.29
N GLN A 130 3.24 0.45 -10.13
CA GLN A 130 2.42 -0.08 -11.23
C GLN A 130 3.23 -0.80 -12.31
N GLN A 131 4.45 -0.34 -12.62
CA GLN A 131 5.31 -0.96 -13.64
C GLN A 131 6.00 -2.23 -13.13
N VAL A 132 6.46 -2.24 -11.87
CA VAL A 132 7.03 -3.45 -11.23
C VAL A 132 5.96 -4.54 -11.08
N ASN A 133 4.72 -4.20 -10.69
CA ASN A 133 3.62 -5.17 -10.62
C ASN A 133 3.15 -5.70 -11.99
N ARG A 134 3.48 -4.99 -13.09
CA ARG A 134 3.21 -5.43 -14.46
C ARG A 134 4.32 -6.31 -15.05
N SER A 135 5.55 -6.23 -14.52
CA SER A 135 6.67 -7.04 -15.01
C SER A 135 6.37 -8.54 -14.90
N TRP A 136 6.59 -9.25 -16.02
CA TRP A 136 6.44 -10.69 -16.08
C TRP A 136 7.50 -11.39 -15.20
N PHE A 137 8.70 -10.82 -15.11
CA PHE A 137 9.81 -11.37 -14.34
C PHE A 137 9.56 -11.24 -12.84
N ALA A 138 9.11 -10.07 -12.38
CA ALA A 138 8.74 -9.84 -10.98
C ALA A 138 7.64 -10.79 -10.51
N ARG A 139 6.56 -10.94 -11.30
CA ARG A 139 5.44 -11.86 -11.00
C ARG A 139 5.84 -13.34 -10.99
N THR A 140 6.82 -13.72 -11.80
CA THR A 140 7.31 -15.11 -11.84
C THR A 140 8.24 -15.40 -10.67
N LEU A 141 9.08 -14.43 -10.29
CA LEU A 141 9.95 -14.53 -9.11
C LEU A 141 9.14 -14.63 -7.82
N ASP A 142 8.08 -13.83 -7.69
CA ASP A 142 7.23 -13.76 -6.50
C ASP A 142 6.40 -15.05 -6.30
N ARG A 143 6.13 -15.80 -7.37
CA ARG A 143 5.46 -17.11 -7.30
C ARG A 143 6.36 -18.25 -6.82
N VAL A 144 7.68 -18.08 -6.92
CA VAL A 144 8.66 -19.15 -6.66
C VAL A 144 9.50 -18.86 -5.42
N ALA A 145 9.62 -17.59 -5.02
CA ALA A 145 10.39 -17.20 -3.85
C ALA A 145 9.63 -17.45 -2.53
N PRO A 146 10.33 -17.86 -1.45
CA PRO A 146 9.75 -17.97 -0.12
C PRO A 146 9.41 -16.58 0.46
N SER A 147 8.49 -16.55 1.42
CA SER A 147 8.04 -15.32 2.08
C SER A 147 9.22 -14.47 2.59
N PRO A 148 9.20 -13.13 2.39
CA PRO A 148 10.31 -12.28 2.80
C PRO A 148 10.62 -12.37 4.31
N PRO A 149 11.91 -12.32 4.71
CA PRO A 149 12.31 -12.43 6.11
C PRO A 149 11.75 -11.29 6.98
N ALA A 150 11.50 -11.56 8.26
CA ALA A 150 10.85 -10.65 9.22
C ALA A 150 11.48 -9.24 9.32
N ALA A 151 12.76 -9.09 8.97
CA ALA A 151 13.44 -7.78 8.89
C ALA A 151 12.83 -6.84 7.84
N LEU A 152 12.23 -7.37 6.76
CA LEU A 152 11.46 -6.60 5.78
C LEU A 152 10.12 -6.15 6.33
N GLY A 153 9.51 -6.87 7.27
CA GLY A 153 8.29 -6.43 7.97
C GLY A 153 8.50 -5.16 8.79
N ALA A 154 9.73 -4.92 9.29
CA ALA A 154 10.09 -3.65 9.93
C ALA A 154 10.12 -2.49 8.92
N VAL A 155 10.50 -2.75 7.68
CA VAL A 155 10.50 -1.78 6.57
C VAL A 155 9.08 -1.56 6.07
N GLU A 156 8.31 -2.63 5.92
CA GLU A 156 6.87 -2.60 5.64
C GLU A 156 6.13 -1.75 6.68
N SER A 157 6.43 -1.88 7.97
CA SER A 157 5.83 -1.05 9.03
C SER A 157 6.20 0.44 8.98
N LEU A 158 7.29 0.79 8.28
CA LEU A 158 7.73 2.18 8.05
C LEU A 158 7.09 2.80 6.81
N PHE A 159 6.48 1.99 5.93
CA PHE A 159 5.88 2.39 4.66
C PHE A 159 4.42 1.96 4.51
N SER A 160 3.90 1.13 5.42
CA SER A 160 2.51 0.72 5.46
C SER A 160 1.70 1.91 5.92
N SER A 161 1.22 2.68 4.95
CA SER A 161 0.06 3.56 5.11
C SER A 161 -1.24 2.76 5.33
N ALA A 162 -1.16 1.45 5.55
CA ALA A 162 -2.29 0.63 5.96
C ALA A 162 -2.57 0.92 7.44
N HIS A 163 -3.64 1.66 7.70
CA HIS A 163 -4.07 2.04 9.05
C HIS A 163 -4.75 0.87 9.77
N LEU A 164 -5.00 -0.21 9.03
CA LEU A 164 -5.27 -1.53 9.55
C LEU A 164 -3.97 -2.34 9.53
N PRO A 165 -3.44 -2.76 10.69
CA PRO A 165 -2.35 -3.72 10.73
C PRO A 165 -2.72 -4.94 9.88
N SER A 166 -1.72 -5.73 9.47
CA SER A 166 -1.83 -7.02 8.80
C SER A 166 -2.53 -8.12 9.65
N VAL A 167 -3.65 -7.78 10.30
CA VAL A 167 -4.60 -8.70 10.94
C VAL A 167 -5.30 -9.59 9.88
N VAL A 168 -4.96 -9.42 8.61
CA VAL A 168 -5.43 -10.26 7.51
C VAL A 168 -4.78 -11.65 7.52
N ASP A 169 -3.69 -11.86 8.28
CA ASP A 169 -2.97 -13.14 8.39
C ASP A 169 -3.78 -14.32 8.97
N GLY A 170 -5.02 -14.09 9.39
CA GLY A 170 -5.96 -15.16 9.77
C GLY A 170 -7.35 -15.04 9.12
N LEU A 171 -7.60 -14.01 8.32
CA LEU A 171 -8.89 -13.85 7.65
C LEU A 171 -8.89 -14.65 6.35
N ILE A 172 -9.74 -15.67 6.28
CA ILE A 172 -10.07 -16.32 5.01
C ILE A 172 -10.79 -15.30 4.14
N LEU A 173 -10.08 -14.62 3.24
CA LEU A 173 -10.68 -13.65 2.35
C LEU A 173 -11.56 -14.34 1.30
N PRO A 174 -12.61 -13.66 0.81
CA PRO A 174 -13.48 -14.22 -0.21
C PRO A 174 -12.67 -14.56 -1.47
N ARG A 175 -12.85 -15.77 -2.00
CA ARG A 175 -12.29 -16.11 -3.32
C ARG A 175 -13.08 -15.35 -4.39
N LEU A 176 -12.35 -14.66 -5.28
CA LEU A 176 -12.89 -13.98 -6.46
C LEU A 176 -13.35 -15.02 -7.50
N ASN A 177 -14.41 -15.77 -7.21
CA ASN A 177 -14.88 -16.83 -8.11
C ASN A 177 -15.64 -16.26 -9.32
N SER A 178 -16.08 -15.01 -9.23
CA SER A 178 -16.84 -14.30 -10.25
C SER A 178 -16.60 -12.81 -10.05
N VAL A 179 -16.14 -12.12 -11.09
CA VAL A 179 -16.06 -10.65 -11.10
C VAL A 179 -17.49 -10.14 -10.82
N PRO A 180 -17.74 -9.42 -9.70
CA PRO A 180 -19.07 -8.92 -9.41
C PRO A 180 -19.57 -8.08 -10.58
N SER A 181 -20.66 -8.48 -11.24
CA SER A 181 -21.29 -7.63 -12.25
C SER A 181 -21.76 -6.34 -11.57
N LEU A 182 -21.72 -5.21 -12.29
CA LEU A 182 -22.38 -4.00 -11.83
C LEU A 182 -23.85 -4.33 -11.55
N HIS A 183 -24.26 -4.29 -10.29
CA HIS A 183 -25.67 -4.46 -9.96
C HIS A 183 -26.39 -3.17 -10.36
N SER A 184 -27.52 -3.29 -11.04
CA SER A 184 -28.28 -2.13 -11.50
C SER A 184 -28.75 -1.32 -10.29
N LEU A 185 -28.11 -0.18 -10.06
CA LEU A 185 -28.68 0.85 -9.22
C LEU A 185 -29.79 1.54 -10.02
N SER A 186 -31.04 1.28 -9.66
CA SER A 186 -32.17 2.09 -10.10
C SER A 186 -32.14 3.41 -9.34
N GLY A 187 -31.70 4.47 -10.02
CA GLY A 187 -31.46 5.78 -9.42
C GLY A 187 -30.05 6.29 -9.74
N SER A 188 -29.96 7.58 -10.05
CA SER A 188 -28.68 8.19 -10.37
C SER A 188 -27.78 8.19 -9.13
N ALA A 189 -26.50 7.83 -9.28
CA ALA A 189 -25.48 8.01 -8.26
C ALA A 189 -25.26 9.50 -8.03
N ILE A 190 -26.09 10.05 -7.16
CA ILE A 190 -25.99 11.44 -6.76
C ILE A 190 -25.95 11.41 -5.24
N GLY A 191 -24.94 12.07 -4.67
CA GLY A 191 -24.66 12.05 -3.24
C GLY A 191 -23.24 11.64 -2.87
N THR A 192 -22.31 11.58 -3.83
CA THR A 192 -20.88 11.46 -3.54
C THR A 192 -20.12 12.68 -4.05
N VAL A 193 -19.18 13.17 -3.27
CA VAL A 193 -18.42 14.40 -3.50
C VAL A 193 -16.93 14.14 -3.43
N SER A 194 -16.11 15.01 -4.02
CA SER A 194 -14.66 14.97 -3.81
C SER A 194 -14.30 15.72 -2.53
N VAL A 195 -13.48 15.11 -1.69
CA VAL A 195 -12.92 15.73 -0.48
C VAL A 195 -11.43 15.93 -0.70
N SER A 196 -10.91 17.11 -0.37
CA SER A 196 -9.46 17.37 -0.33
C SER A 196 -9.09 18.12 0.93
N ALA A 197 -7.90 17.83 1.46
CA ALA A 197 -7.38 18.55 2.62
C ALA A 197 -5.89 18.86 2.46
N SER A 198 -5.45 19.99 3.04
CA SER A 198 -4.08 20.49 2.85
C SER A 198 -3.67 21.56 3.88
N GLY A 199 -2.37 21.82 3.92
CA GLY A 199 -1.77 23.00 4.56
C GLY A 199 -1.23 22.77 5.98
N GLY A 200 -1.41 21.59 6.56
CA GLY A 200 -0.88 21.22 7.87
C GLY A 200 0.16 20.11 7.80
N CYS A 201 -0.01 19.18 6.85
CA CYS A 201 0.95 18.11 6.62
C CYS A 201 1.75 18.32 5.33
N ALA A 202 2.82 17.53 5.15
CA ALA A 202 3.73 17.67 4.01
C ALA A 202 3.09 17.33 2.65
N ARG A 203 1.93 16.67 2.63
CA ARG A 203 1.21 16.26 1.43
C ARG A 203 -0.26 16.56 1.60
N SER A 204 -0.89 17.10 0.56
CA SER A 204 -2.35 17.18 0.51
C SER A 204 -2.95 15.81 0.28
N THR A 205 -4.12 15.59 0.85
CA THR A 205 -4.93 14.38 0.70
C THR A 205 -6.11 14.65 -0.22
N SER A 206 -6.58 13.61 -0.89
CA SER A 206 -7.79 13.66 -1.69
C SER A 206 -8.50 12.33 -1.67
N GLY A 207 -9.82 12.36 -1.60
CA GLY A 207 -10.67 11.19 -1.73
C GLY A 207 -12.12 11.54 -1.99
N ALA A 208 -13.00 10.64 -1.59
CA ALA A 208 -14.43 10.77 -1.71
C ALA A 208 -15.09 11.15 -0.38
N GLY A 209 -16.32 11.64 -0.49
CA GLY A 209 -17.21 11.82 0.65
C GLY A 209 -18.63 11.46 0.26
N LEU A 210 -19.39 11.02 1.26
CA LEU A 210 -20.78 10.64 1.20
C LEU A 210 -21.64 11.81 1.70
N VAL A 211 -22.52 12.35 0.86
CA VAL A 211 -23.54 13.31 1.29
C VAL A 211 -24.59 12.58 2.11
N VAL A 212 -24.70 12.89 3.40
CA VAL A 212 -25.70 12.29 4.32
C VAL A 212 -26.77 13.27 4.76
N GLY A 213 -26.66 14.53 4.32
CA GLY A 213 -27.66 15.56 4.55
C GLY A 213 -27.33 16.82 3.75
N PRO A 214 -28.20 17.85 3.82
CA PRO A 214 -28.08 19.05 2.99
C PRO A 214 -26.76 19.81 3.15
N HIS A 215 -26.07 19.66 4.29
CA HIS A 215 -24.81 20.33 4.58
C HIS A 215 -23.76 19.40 5.18
N LEU A 216 -23.99 18.08 5.13
CA LEU A 216 -23.20 17.11 5.86
C LEU A 216 -22.64 16.04 4.92
N VAL A 217 -21.35 15.82 5.06
CA VAL A 217 -20.58 14.82 4.33
C VAL A 217 -19.86 13.93 5.32
N VAL A 218 -19.90 12.63 5.11
CA VAL A 218 -19.07 11.65 5.82
C VAL A 218 -17.93 11.22 4.92
N THR A 219 -16.71 11.13 5.46
CA THR A 219 -15.51 10.72 4.72
C THR A 219 -14.57 9.95 5.65
N SER A 220 -13.46 9.44 5.14
CA SER A 220 -12.43 8.80 5.96
C SER A 220 -11.66 9.83 6.77
N ALA A 221 -11.43 9.57 8.05
CA ALA A 221 -10.75 10.52 8.94
C ALA A 221 -9.28 10.76 8.54
N HIS A 222 -8.59 9.77 8.00
CA HIS A 222 -7.21 9.93 7.51
C HIS A 222 -7.10 10.95 6.38
N LEU A 223 -8.19 11.25 5.66
CA LEU A 223 -8.19 12.28 4.61
C LEU A 223 -8.14 13.70 5.19
N VAL A 224 -8.56 13.93 6.44
CA VAL A 224 -8.58 15.29 7.04
C VAL A 224 -7.67 15.43 8.25
N ALA A 225 -7.06 14.34 8.70
CA ALA A 225 -6.15 14.31 9.84
C ALA A 225 -4.95 15.26 9.65
N GLY A 226 -4.79 16.20 10.58
CA GLY A 226 -3.69 17.17 10.59
C GLY A 226 -3.86 18.34 9.63
N GLU A 227 -4.96 18.38 8.86
CA GLU A 227 -5.11 19.35 7.78
C GLU A 227 -6.04 20.52 8.17
N PRO A 228 -5.55 21.77 8.17
CA PRO A 228 -6.34 22.94 8.55
C PRO A 228 -7.26 23.44 7.43
N ARG A 229 -7.01 23.06 6.18
CA ARG A 229 -7.85 23.47 5.03
C ARG A 229 -8.52 22.25 4.43
N VAL A 230 -9.81 22.10 4.68
CA VAL A 230 -10.64 21.03 4.09
C VAL A 230 -11.56 21.65 3.04
N ARG A 231 -11.71 20.97 1.90
CA ARG A 231 -12.62 21.35 0.82
C ARG A 231 -13.48 20.17 0.39
N VAL A 232 -14.72 20.48 0.02
CA VAL A 232 -15.69 19.55 -0.57
C VAL A 232 -16.10 20.12 -1.92
N ASN A 233 -15.89 19.38 -3.02
CA ASN A 233 -16.10 19.87 -4.38
C ASN A 233 -15.48 21.26 -4.61
N ASP A 234 -14.24 21.44 -4.16
CA ASP A 234 -13.51 22.72 -4.20
C ASP A 234 -14.15 23.86 -3.38
N ALA A 235 -15.19 23.64 -2.58
CA ALA A 235 -15.74 24.64 -1.65
C ALA A 235 -15.15 24.45 -0.25
N PRO A 236 -14.84 25.53 0.50
CA PRO A 236 -14.37 25.44 1.88
C PRO A 236 -15.36 24.67 2.77
N ALA A 237 -14.82 23.84 3.66
CA ALA A 237 -15.61 23.02 4.57
C ALA A 237 -14.93 22.91 5.93
N THR A 238 -15.69 22.50 6.95
CA THR A 238 -15.23 22.40 8.34
C THR A 238 -15.45 20.99 8.85
N VAL A 239 -14.44 20.40 9.49
CA VAL A 239 -14.60 19.11 10.17
C VAL A 239 -15.38 19.32 11.46
N VAL A 240 -16.50 18.63 11.60
CA VAL A 240 -17.43 18.74 12.74
C VAL A 240 -17.53 17.45 13.57
N GLY A 241 -17.01 16.35 13.05
CA GLY A 241 -16.80 15.10 13.78
C GLY A 241 -15.52 14.42 13.30
N PHE A 242 -14.78 13.81 14.21
CA PHE A 242 -13.52 13.14 13.88
C PHE A 242 -13.31 11.93 14.81
N ASP A 243 -13.51 10.73 14.28
CA ASP A 243 -13.24 9.47 14.95
C ASP A 243 -11.97 8.81 14.38
N SER A 244 -10.87 8.97 15.12
CA SER A 244 -9.59 8.33 14.79
C SER A 244 -9.55 6.82 15.03
N ARG A 245 -10.51 6.25 15.76
CA ARG A 245 -10.59 4.80 16.03
C ARG A 245 -11.23 4.09 14.86
N ASN A 246 -12.35 4.61 14.36
CA ASN A 246 -13.09 4.01 13.26
C ASN A 246 -12.74 4.58 11.88
N ASP A 247 -11.84 5.57 11.82
CA ASP A 247 -11.41 6.27 10.61
C ASP A 247 -12.57 6.97 9.87
N VAL A 248 -13.41 7.67 10.63
CA VAL A 248 -14.59 8.36 10.10
C VAL A 248 -14.52 9.83 10.49
N ALA A 249 -14.73 10.71 9.53
CA ALA A 249 -14.88 12.15 9.76
C ALA A 249 -16.20 12.64 9.20
N VAL A 250 -16.79 13.60 9.91
CA VAL A 250 -17.99 14.32 9.49
C VAL A 250 -17.59 15.74 9.15
N ILE A 251 -17.92 16.17 7.94
CA ILE A 251 -17.59 17.48 7.38
C ILE A 251 -18.90 18.24 7.17
N ARG A 252 -18.90 19.51 7.58
CA ARG A 252 -19.95 20.47 7.28
C ARG A 252 -19.52 21.41 6.17
N VAL A 253 -20.40 21.61 5.20
CA VAL A 253 -20.24 22.60 4.14
C VAL A 253 -21.27 23.72 4.30
N THR A 254 -20.96 24.91 3.78
CA THR A 254 -21.90 26.04 3.79
C THR A 254 -22.94 25.95 2.67
N SER A 255 -22.56 25.41 1.51
CA SER A 255 -23.46 25.23 0.39
C SER A 255 -24.43 24.06 0.62
N THR A 256 -25.63 24.15 0.05
CA THR A 256 -26.57 23.04 0.06
C THR A 256 -26.13 21.98 -0.95
N LEU A 257 -25.95 20.76 -0.46
CA LEU A 257 -25.64 19.57 -1.23
C LEU A 257 -26.94 18.90 -1.66
N ALA A 258 -27.01 18.53 -2.93
CA ALA A 258 -28.14 17.78 -3.46
C ALA A 258 -27.94 16.28 -3.26
N ASN A 259 -29.06 15.55 -3.15
CA ASN A 259 -29.12 14.08 -3.16
C ASN A 259 -28.33 13.45 -2.00
N SER A 260 -28.85 13.59 -0.78
CA SER A 260 -28.32 12.88 0.38
C SER A 260 -28.68 11.40 0.36
N TRP A 261 -27.73 10.57 0.76
CA TRP A 261 -27.95 9.15 0.96
C TRP A 261 -28.65 8.86 2.28
N SER A 262 -29.51 7.85 2.26
CA SER A 262 -29.98 7.18 3.47
C SER A 262 -29.00 6.09 3.89
N LEU A 263 -28.58 6.11 5.15
CA LEU A 263 -27.75 5.07 5.76
C LEU A 263 -28.65 3.88 6.15
N ALA A 264 -28.21 2.67 5.84
CA ALA A 264 -28.84 1.42 6.29
C ALA A 264 -27.91 0.73 7.31
N PRO A 265 -28.18 0.87 8.63
CA PRO A 265 -27.30 0.36 9.68
C PRO A 265 -27.13 -1.17 9.70
N SER A 266 -28.05 -1.88 9.05
CA SER A 266 -28.00 -3.33 8.91
C SER A 266 -28.19 -3.74 7.46
N VAL A 267 -27.55 -4.84 7.08
CA VAL A 267 -27.61 -5.42 5.74
C VAL A 267 -27.48 -6.94 5.88
N LEU A 268 -28.25 -7.68 5.09
CA LEU A 268 -28.11 -9.13 4.99
C LEU A 268 -26.84 -9.47 4.21
N LEU A 269 -26.06 -10.45 4.67
CA LEU A 269 -24.77 -10.78 4.06
C LEU A 269 -24.74 -12.26 3.62
N PRO A 270 -24.13 -12.59 2.47
CA PRO A 270 -23.57 -11.66 1.49
C PRO A 270 -24.67 -10.93 0.70
N SER A 271 -24.39 -9.70 0.25
CA SER A 271 -25.32 -8.91 -0.58
C SER A 271 -24.64 -8.32 -1.82
N PRO A 272 -25.26 -8.37 -3.00
CA PRO A 272 -24.85 -7.59 -4.17
C PRO A 272 -24.86 -6.10 -3.84
N ALA A 273 -23.81 -5.41 -4.25
CA ALA A 273 -23.60 -4.00 -3.97
C ALA A 273 -23.04 -3.27 -5.19
N THR A 274 -23.03 -1.94 -5.09
CA THR A 274 -22.29 -1.07 -5.99
C THR A 274 -21.46 -0.13 -5.15
N VAL A 275 -20.17 0.01 -5.49
CA VAL A 275 -19.36 1.08 -4.92
C VAL A 275 -19.51 2.31 -5.78
N VAL A 276 -19.70 3.46 -5.16
CA VAL A 276 -19.97 4.74 -5.81
C VAL A 276 -18.99 5.78 -5.28
N GLY A 277 -18.29 6.45 -6.19
CA GLY A 277 -17.41 7.59 -5.90
C GLY A 277 -17.74 8.82 -6.76
N PRO A 278 -17.15 9.99 -6.47
CA PRO A 278 -17.31 11.20 -7.26
C PRO A 278 -16.93 11.02 -8.75
N PRO A 279 -17.58 11.75 -9.67
CA PRO A 279 -17.30 11.67 -11.12
C PRO A 279 -15.86 12.00 -11.53
N ARG A 280 -15.11 12.72 -10.68
CA ARG A 280 -13.75 13.17 -10.97
C ARG A 280 -12.68 12.10 -10.78
N PHE A 281 -13.00 10.93 -10.21
CA PHE A 281 -12.05 9.82 -10.21
C PHE A 281 -11.82 9.34 -11.64
N ALA A 282 -10.55 9.31 -12.09
CA ALA A 282 -10.18 8.86 -13.43
C ALA A 282 -10.64 7.41 -13.66
N GLY A 283 -11.82 7.23 -14.26
CA GLY A 283 -12.47 5.94 -14.47
C GLY A 283 -13.99 6.00 -14.31
N ALA A 284 -14.62 4.83 -14.16
CA ALA A 284 -16.05 4.75 -13.84
C ALA A 284 -16.27 5.18 -12.37
N SER A 285 -17.25 6.07 -12.14
CA SER A 285 -17.69 6.49 -10.81
C SER A 285 -18.48 5.42 -10.05
N ARG A 286 -18.80 4.30 -10.72
CA ARG A 286 -19.54 3.16 -10.17
C ARG A 286 -18.93 1.86 -10.63
N TRP A 287 -18.90 0.87 -9.75
CA TRP A 287 -18.49 -0.48 -10.11
C TRP A 287 -19.17 -1.53 -9.23
N GLY A 288 -19.32 -2.74 -9.78
CA GLY A 288 -19.99 -3.84 -9.11
C GLY A 288 -19.21 -4.29 -7.88
N ALA A 289 -19.94 -4.68 -6.84
CA ALA A 289 -19.35 -5.21 -5.63
C ALA A 289 -20.26 -6.24 -4.97
N VAL A 290 -19.71 -6.98 -4.01
CA VAL A 290 -20.45 -7.82 -3.08
C VAL A 290 -19.94 -7.52 -1.68
N VAL A 291 -20.86 -7.14 -0.79
CA VAL A 291 -20.54 -7.09 0.64
C VAL A 291 -20.57 -8.52 1.14
N SER A 292 -19.39 -9.06 1.45
CA SER A 292 -19.22 -10.50 1.70
C SER A 292 -19.59 -10.85 3.14
N ARG A 293 -18.98 -10.17 4.11
CA ARG A 293 -19.20 -10.39 5.55
C ARG A 293 -18.75 -9.18 6.37
N ARG A 294 -19.23 -9.11 7.61
CA ARG A 294 -18.73 -8.20 8.65
C ARG A 294 -17.66 -8.93 9.46
N VAL A 295 -16.59 -8.23 9.80
CA VAL A 295 -15.48 -8.75 10.60
C VAL A 295 -15.11 -7.74 11.67
N THR A 296 -14.74 -8.24 12.84
CA THR A 296 -14.19 -7.41 13.91
C THR A 296 -12.70 -7.68 13.97
N VAL A 297 -11.90 -6.62 13.84
CA VAL A 297 -10.44 -6.70 13.86
C VAL A 297 -9.88 -5.87 15.01
N SER A 298 -8.74 -6.28 15.55
CA SER A 298 -8.02 -5.48 16.53
C SER A 298 -7.26 -4.37 15.81
N SER A 299 -7.65 -3.12 15.99
CA SER A 299 -7.06 -1.94 15.34
C SER A 299 -6.57 -0.93 16.36
N ARG A 300 -5.42 -0.31 16.09
CA ARG A 300 -4.87 0.78 16.91
C ARG A 300 -5.37 2.17 16.48
N GLY A 301 -6.32 2.23 15.55
CA GLY A 301 -6.80 3.46 14.91
C GLY A 301 -5.69 4.18 14.14
N LEU A 302 -5.95 5.44 13.77
CA LEU A 302 -5.03 6.25 12.96
C LEU A 302 -3.71 6.61 13.64
N TYR A 303 -3.66 6.63 14.97
CA TYR A 303 -2.51 7.15 15.72
C TYR A 303 -1.74 6.09 16.50
N ALA A 304 -1.88 4.83 16.11
CA ALA A 304 -1.16 3.70 16.69
C ALA A 304 -1.29 3.62 18.23
N GLY A 305 -2.47 3.92 18.76
CA GLY A 305 -2.77 3.86 20.20
C GLY A 305 -2.95 2.43 20.72
N ALA A 306 -3.64 2.29 21.86
CA ALA A 306 -4.06 0.98 22.34
C ALA A 306 -4.94 0.28 21.29
N ALA A 307 -4.72 -1.01 21.09
CA ALA A 307 -5.52 -1.78 20.15
C ALA A 307 -6.94 -1.97 20.71
N THR A 308 -7.94 -1.67 19.89
CA THR A 308 -9.36 -1.76 20.21
C THR A 308 -10.10 -2.53 19.11
N PRO A 309 -11.20 -3.22 19.44
CA PRO A 309 -12.01 -3.90 18.44
C PRO A 309 -12.64 -2.86 17.49
N ARG A 310 -12.50 -3.10 16.19
CA ARG A 310 -13.05 -2.28 15.10
C ARG A 310 -13.82 -3.16 14.14
N ASP A 311 -15.06 -2.79 13.89
CA ASP A 311 -15.92 -3.50 12.93
C ASP A 311 -15.69 -2.96 11.51
N LEU A 312 -15.56 -3.89 10.57
CA LEU A 312 -15.36 -3.62 9.15
C LEU A 312 -16.25 -4.52 8.29
N LEU A 313 -16.62 -4.02 7.12
CA LEU A 313 -17.18 -4.81 6.05
C LEU A 313 -16.08 -5.22 5.09
N LEU A 314 -16.06 -6.50 4.71
CA LEU A 314 -15.27 -6.99 3.58
C LEU A 314 -16.09 -6.85 2.32
N VAL A 315 -15.60 -6.03 1.40
CA VAL A 315 -16.28 -5.75 0.13
C VAL A 315 -15.39 -6.22 -1.01
N THR A 316 -15.90 -7.14 -1.81
CA THR A 316 -15.22 -7.62 -3.02
C THR A 316 -15.70 -6.79 -4.19
N THR A 317 -14.78 -6.23 -4.98
CA THR A 317 -15.06 -5.27 -6.05
C THR A 317 -14.71 -5.83 -7.42
N SER A 318 -15.45 -5.41 -8.45
CA SER A 318 -15.23 -5.83 -9.84
C SER A 318 -13.96 -5.25 -10.48
N ARG A 319 -13.32 -4.29 -9.81
CA ARG A 319 -12.06 -3.66 -10.20
C ARG A 319 -11.19 -3.42 -8.98
N SER A 320 -9.91 -3.16 -9.21
CA SER A 320 -9.03 -2.65 -8.17
C SER A 320 -9.52 -1.27 -7.70
N VAL A 321 -9.46 -1.05 -6.39
CA VAL A 321 -9.77 0.22 -5.74
C VAL A 321 -8.47 0.69 -5.09
N GLY A 322 -8.07 1.93 -5.34
CA GLY A 322 -6.88 2.53 -4.75
C GLY A 322 -7.20 3.37 -3.51
N LEU A 323 -6.17 4.03 -2.99
CA LEU A 323 -6.29 4.94 -1.85
C LEU A 323 -7.11 6.19 -2.20
N ALA A 324 -7.10 6.62 -3.47
CA ALA A 324 -7.85 7.78 -3.92
C ALA A 324 -9.37 7.57 -3.77
N GLU A 325 -9.86 6.34 -3.86
CA GLU A 325 -11.28 6.01 -3.72
C GLU A 325 -11.75 5.87 -2.26
N SER A 326 -10.87 6.10 -1.27
CA SER A 326 -11.24 6.20 0.14
C SER A 326 -12.38 7.21 0.34
N GLY A 327 -13.37 6.86 1.15
CA GLY A 327 -14.61 7.62 1.35
C GLY A 327 -15.72 7.32 0.36
N SER A 328 -15.53 6.40 -0.59
CA SER A 328 -16.57 6.01 -1.56
C SER A 328 -17.70 5.25 -0.86
N ALA A 329 -18.94 5.43 -1.34
CA ALA A 329 -20.11 4.77 -0.78
C ALA A 329 -20.20 3.31 -1.21
N VAL A 330 -20.58 2.42 -0.29
CA VAL A 330 -20.97 1.04 -0.58
C VAL A 330 -22.48 0.95 -0.49
N VAL A 331 -23.13 0.72 -1.63
CA VAL A 331 -24.59 0.84 -1.79
C VAL A 331 -25.23 -0.53 -2.05
N VAL A 332 -26.27 -0.86 -1.30
CA VAL A 332 -27.15 -2.03 -1.49
C VAL A 332 -28.58 -1.54 -1.57
N ALA A 333 -29.32 -1.91 -2.62
CA ALA A 333 -30.71 -1.51 -2.82
C ALA A 333 -30.98 -0.01 -2.58
N SER A 334 -30.14 0.86 -3.15
CA SER A 334 -30.19 2.33 -3.03
C SER A 334 -29.94 2.91 -1.63
N HIS A 335 -29.50 2.09 -0.67
CA HIS A 335 -29.10 2.55 0.66
C HIS A 335 -27.60 2.32 0.86
N VAL A 336 -26.97 3.21 1.63
CA VAL A 336 -25.55 3.10 1.95
C VAL A 336 -25.39 2.19 3.16
N VAL A 337 -24.72 1.07 2.96
CA VAL A 337 -24.43 0.08 4.00
C VAL A 337 -23.02 0.21 4.56
N GLY A 338 -22.17 1.00 3.90
CA GLY A 338 -20.85 1.35 4.42
C GLY A 338 -20.10 2.34 3.53
N MET A 339 -18.88 2.66 3.94
CA MET A 339 -17.98 3.58 3.24
C MET A 339 -16.60 2.95 3.10
N VAL A 340 -16.04 2.93 1.90
CA VAL A 340 -14.70 2.39 1.62
C VAL A 340 -13.66 3.17 2.41
N LEU A 341 -12.74 2.47 3.07
CA LEU A 341 -11.64 3.06 3.82
C LEU A 341 -10.33 2.86 3.09
N GLU A 342 -9.98 1.60 2.84
CA GLU A 342 -8.70 1.24 2.22
C GLU A 342 -8.78 -0.13 1.53
N PRO A 343 -7.93 -0.37 0.51
CA PRO A 343 -7.80 -1.68 -0.11
C PRO A 343 -7.14 -2.69 0.83
N SER A 344 -7.48 -3.98 0.66
CA SER A 344 -6.80 -5.06 1.35
C SER A 344 -5.37 -5.19 0.84
N PRO A 345 -4.35 -5.21 1.72
CA PRO A 345 -2.97 -5.48 1.30
C PRO A 345 -2.78 -6.95 0.88
N ALA A 346 -3.61 -7.86 1.40
CA ALA A 346 -3.47 -9.29 1.19
C ALA A 346 -4.16 -9.80 -0.09
N GLN A 347 -5.15 -9.08 -0.62
CA GLN A 347 -5.86 -9.50 -1.83
C GLN A 347 -6.34 -8.33 -2.67
N THR A 348 -5.95 -8.34 -3.95
CA THR A 348 -6.44 -7.40 -4.94
C THR A 348 -7.95 -7.57 -5.16
N GLY A 349 -8.67 -6.46 -5.35
CA GLY A 349 -10.13 -6.48 -5.54
C GLY A 349 -10.94 -6.74 -4.26
N VAL A 350 -10.32 -6.68 -3.09
CA VAL A 350 -10.99 -6.64 -1.79
C VAL A 350 -10.67 -5.32 -1.10
N VAL A 351 -11.68 -4.68 -0.53
CA VAL A 351 -11.54 -3.46 0.27
C VAL A 351 -12.19 -3.62 1.64
N PHE A 352 -11.68 -2.87 2.62
CA PHE A 352 -12.31 -2.69 3.90
C PHE A 352 -13.20 -1.46 3.88
N ALA A 353 -14.40 -1.57 4.45
CA ALA A 353 -15.35 -0.48 4.55
C ALA A 353 -15.87 -0.31 5.98
N ALA A 354 -16.06 0.93 6.42
CA ALA A 354 -16.73 1.27 7.66
C ALA A 354 -18.23 0.96 7.54
N PRO A 355 -18.82 0.14 8.42
CA PRO A 355 -20.26 -0.16 8.44
C PRO A 355 -21.11 1.10 8.66
N ALA A 356 -22.29 1.17 8.05
CA ALA A 356 -23.19 2.32 8.16
C ALA A 356 -23.69 2.61 9.59
N ASP A 357 -23.75 1.61 10.48
CA ASP A 357 -24.08 1.85 11.90
C ASP A 357 -22.97 2.62 12.63
N VAL A 358 -21.71 2.42 12.23
CA VAL A 358 -20.58 3.23 12.72
C VAL A 358 -20.73 4.67 12.22
N LEU A 359 -20.98 4.85 10.93
CA LEU A 359 -21.18 6.18 10.33
C LEU A 359 -22.34 6.94 11.00
N ALA A 360 -23.45 6.24 11.29
CA ALA A 360 -24.62 6.82 11.95
C ALA A 360 -24.32 7.26 13.39
N ARG A 361 -23.52 6.48 14.14
CA ARG A 361 -23.07 6.87 15.49
C ARG A 361 -22.21 8.12 15.45
N ASP A 362 -21.22 8.17 14.57
CA ASP A 362 -20.31 9.31 14.47
C ASP A 362 -21.02 10.58 14.01
N LEU A 363 -22.00 10.43 13.10
CA LEU A 363 -22.88 11.51 12.69
C LEU A 363 -23.69 12.07 13.87
N ALA A 364 -24.25 11.20 14.71
CA ALA A 364 -25.04 11.59 15.88
C ALA A 364 -24.22 12.31 16.97
N THR A 365 -22.92 12.03 17.06
CA THR A 365 -22.01 12.67 18.02
C THR A 365 -21.29 13.92 17.48
N SER A 366 -21.59 14.34 16.24
CA SER A 366 -20.92 15.48 15.61
C SER A 366 -21.34 16.82 16.23
N GLY A 367 -20.38 17.75 16.34
CA GLY A 367 -20.53 19.03 17.03
C GLY A 367 -20.41 20.25 16.10
N ALA A 368 -19.93 21.37 16.65
CA ALA A 368 -19.72 22.61 15.90
C ALA A 368 -18.40 22.62 15.13
N VAL A 369 -17.30 22.19 15.77
CA VAL A 369 -15.97 22.03 15.18
C VAL A 369 -15.29 20.86 15.89
N ALA A 370 -14.64 19.97 15.14
CA ALA A 370 -13.82 18.90 15.70
C ALA A 370 -12.34 19.26 15.61
N VAL A 371 -11.57 18.88 16.62
CA VAL A 371 -10.12 18.95 16.57
C VAL A 371 -9.62 17.83 15.65
N VAL A 372 -9.20 18.20 14.45
CA VAL A 372 -8.41 17.34 13.58
C VAL A 372 -7.01 17.24 14.18
N SER A 373 -6.73 16.08 14.77
CA SER A 373 -5.46 15.73 15.43
C SER A 373 -4.26 15.75 14.49
N ARG A 374 -3.06 15.42 14.98
CA ARG A 374 -1.79 15.44 14.20
C ARG A 374 -1.85 14.69 12.86
N CYS A 375 -0.89 15.01 11.98
CA CYS A 375 -0.65 14.26 10.74
C CYS A 375 -0.53 12.75 11.02
N VAL A 376 -1.06 11.93 10.11
CA VAL A 376 -0.86 10.49 10.16
C VAL A 376 0.53 10.17 9.62
N ASN A 377 1.26 9.28 10.31
CA ASN A 377 2.66 8.98 10.04
C ASN A 377 2.87 8.05 8.84
#